data_AF-A0A1T5H4B8-F1
#
_entry.id   AF-A0A1T5H4B8-F1
#
_cell.length_a   1.000
_cell.length_b   1.000
_cell.length_c   1.000
_cell.angle_alpha   90.00
_cell.angle_beta   90.00
_cell.angle_gamma   90.00
#
_symmetry.space_group_name_H-M   'P 1'
#
loop_
_entity.id
_entity.type
_entity.pdbx_description
1 polymer ?
#
loop_
_entity_poly.entity_id
_entity_poly.type
_entity_poly.pdbx_seq_one_letter_code
_entity_poly.pdbx_strand_id
1 'polypeptide(L)'
;MRKLVGENFARLRKERGLTQEQVEERSGFSQWYISSLERGRRNPTIISLYELANAIGVRVADLIADEVVSADESSPPEVREASAASSKTEES
;
A
#
# COMPACT_ATOMS: atom_id res chain seq x y z
N MET A 1 12.00 8.92 -7.05
CA MET A 1 10.67 8.24 -6.98
C MET A 1 10.53 7.01 -7.87
N ARG A 2 10.85 7.04 -9.18
CA ARG A 2 10.72 5.84 -10.04
C ARG A 2 11.46 4.60 -9.52
N LYS A 3 12.71 4.77 -9.05
CA LYS A 3 13.49 3.69 -8.42
C LYS A 3 12.84 3.18 -7.15
N LEU A 4 12.53 4.07 -6.20
CA LEU A 4 11.84 3.74 -4.95
C LEU A 4 10.58 2.90 -5.19
N VAL A 5 9.70 3.36 -6.09
CA VAL A 5 8.48 2.63 -6.44
C VAL A 5 8.78 1.25 -7.02
N GLY A 6 9.75 1.16 -7.93
CA GLY A 6 10.15 -0.11 -8.52
C GLY A 6 10.73 -1.10 -7.51
N GLU A 7 11.57 -0.60 -6.60
CA GLU A 7 12.21 -1.39 -5.54
C GLU A 7 11.17 -1.87 -4.52
N ASN A 8 10.28 -0.99 -4.07
CA ASN A 8 9.17 -1.34 -3.19
C ASN A 8 8.23 -2.37 -3.84
N PHE A 9 7.85 -2.15 -5.09
CA PHE A 9 7.01 -3.10 -5.81
C PHE A 9 7.68 -4.48 -5.93
N ALA A 10 8.96 -4.54 -6.29
CA ALA A 10 9.71 -5.78 -6.39
C ALA A 10 9.80 -6.52 -5.05
N ARG A 11 10.06 -5.77 -3.96
CA ARG A 11 10.13 -6.32 -2.59
C ARG A 11 8.77 -6.88 -2.17
N LEU A 12 7.72 -6.08 -2.22
CA LEU A 12 6.38 -6.47 -1.80
C LEU A 12 5.83 -7.63 -2.64
N ARG A 13 6.05 -7.63 -3.97
CA ARG A 13 5.66 -8.77 -4.82
C ARG A 13 6.31 -10.07 -4.36
N LYS A 14 7.61 -10.05 -4.04
CA LYS A 14 8.36 -11.23 -3.57
C LYS A 14 7.88 -11.69 -2.19
N GLU A 15 7.60 -10.78 -1.27
CA GLU A 15 7.01 -11.10 0.05
C GLU A 15 5.64 -11.80 -0.09
N ARG A 16 4.88 -11.47 -1.15
CA ARG A 16 3.62 -12.13 -1.50
C ARG A 16 3.79 -13.45 -2.26
N GLY A 17 5.03 -13.88 -2.52
CA GLY A 17 5.33 -15.13 -3.22
C GLY A 17 4.92 -15.13 -4.70
N LEU A 18 4.75 -13.95 -5.32
CA LEU A 18 4.26 -13.84 -6.69
C LEU A 18 5.41 -13.73 -7.70
N THR A 19 5.29 -14.40 -8.84
CA THR A 19 6.15 -14.16 -10.02
C THR A 19 5.68 -12.92 -10.80
N GLN A 20 6.51 -12.41 -11.72
CA GLN A 20 6.09 -11.30 -12.59
C GLN A 20 4.94 -11.70 -13.53
N GLU A 21 4.94 -12.96 -13.99
CA GLU A 21 3.90 -13.55 -14.84
C GLU A 21 2.57 -13.65 -14.08
N GLN A 22 2.59 -14.09 -12.82
CA GLN A 22 1.40 -14.10 -11.98
C GLN A 22 0.83 -12.70 -11.73
N VAL A 23 1.68 -11.66 -11.69
CA VAL A 23 1.21 -10.27 -11.60
C VAL A 23 0.59 -9.82 -12.92
N GLU A 24 1.15 -10.23 -14.06
CA GLU A 24 0.54 -9.96 -15.37
C GLU A 24 -0.87 -10.55 -15.46
N GLU A 25 -1.04 -11.81 -15.09
CA GLU A 25 -2.35 -12.47 -15.06
C GLU A 25 -3.36 -11.74 -14.16
N ARG A 26 -2.91 -11.16 -13.04
CA ARG A 26 -3.78 -10.47 -12.06
C ARG A 26 -4.08 -9.03 -12.42
N SER A 27 -3.16 -8.34 -13.09
CA SER A 27 -3.20 -6.88 -13.28
C SER A 27 -3.44 -6.46 -14.72
N GLY A 28 -3.21 -7.34 -15.69
CA GLY A 28 -3.21 -7.02 -17.11
C GLY A 28 -1.97 -6.25 -17.59
N PHE A 29 -1.02 -5.93 -16.70
CA PHE A 29 0.25 -5.33 -17.09
C PHE A 29 1.24 -6.40 -17.52
N SER A 30 1.79 -6.26 -18.72
CA SER A 30 2.71 -7.28 -19.24
C SER A 30 3.91 -7.53 -18.33
N GLN A 31 4.44 -8.75 -18.33
CA GLN A 31 5.63 -9.11 -17.56
C GLN A 31 6.78 -8.15 -17.88
N TRP A 32 6.93 -7.72 -19.14
CA TRP A 32 7.93 -6.70 -19.52
C TRP A 32 7.68 -5.34 -18.85
N TYR A 33 6.43 -4.89 -18.76
CA TYR A 33 6.09 -3.68 -18.01
C TYR A 33 6.48 -3.82 -16.55
N ILE A 34 6.10 -4.92 -15.89
CA ILE A 34 6.43 -5.21 -14.49
C ILE A 34 7.96 -5.22 -14.30
N SER A 35 8.67 -5.95 -15.14
CA SER A 35 10.13 -6.06 -15.11
C SER A 35 10.80 -4.68 -15.31
N SER A 36 10.25 -3.84 -16.17
CA SER A 36 10.72 -2.47 -16.41
C SER A 36 10.41 -1.52 -15.24
N LEU A 37 9.24 -1.66 -14.62
CA LEU A 37 8.81 -0.94 -13.42
C LEU A 37 9.74 -1.25 -12.25
N GLU A 38 10.02 -2.53 -11.99
CA GLU A 38 10.88 -2.98 -10.89
C GLU A 38 12.32 -2.45 -11.01
N ARG A 39 12.77 -2.16 -12.22
CA ARG A 39 14.09 -1.54 -12.47
C ARG A 39 14.04 0.00 -12.46
N GLY A 40 12.93 0.60 -12.07
CA GLY A 40 12.73 2.05 -12.03
C GLY A 40 12.70 2.71 -13.41
N ARG A 41 12.45 1.96 -14.49
CA ARG A 41 12.43 2.48 -15.87
C ARG A 41 11.06 2.98 -16.30
N ARG A 42 10.03 2.84 -15.45
CA ARG A 42 8.66 3.35 -15.69
C ARG A 42 8.33 4.56 -14.87
N ASN A 43 7.43 5.39 -15.41
CA ASN A 43 6.74 6.44 -14.69
C ASN A 43 5.24 6.08 -14.64
N PRO A 44 4.81 5.15 -13.76
CA PRO A 44 3.42 4.74 -13.68
C PRO A 44 2.54 5.93 -13.28
N THR A 45 1.32 5.95 -13.81
CA THR A 45 0.30 6.91 -13.33
C THR A 45 -0.19 6.49 -11.95
N ILE A 46 -0.91 7.38 -11.26
CA ILE A 46 -1.55 7.03 -9.99
C ILE A 46 -2.55 5.87 -10.13
N ILE A 47 -3.23 5.79 -11.27
CA ILE A 47 -4.17 4.70 -11.57
C ILE A 47 -3.42 3.37 -11.74
N SER A 48 -2.32 3.37 -12.52
CA SER A 48 -1.51 2.16 -12.66
C SER A 48 -0.92 1.70 -11.33
N LEU A 49 -0.51 2.63 -10.45
CA LEU A 49 -0.05 2.28 -9.10
C LEU A 49 -1.15 1.63 -8.27
N TYR A 50 -2.38 2.14 -8.35
CA TYR A 50 -3.53 1.57 -7.66
C TYR A 50 -3.85 0.14 -8.15
N GLU A 51 -3.90 -0.06 -9.46
CA GLU A 51 -4.14 -1.38 -10.08
C GLU A 51 -3.06 -2.40 -9.69
N LEU A 52 -1.79 -1.99 -9.76
CA LEU A 52 -0.65 -2.82 -9.39
C LEU A 52 -0.63 -3.16 -7.89
N ALA A 53 -0.95 -2.18 -7.03
CA ALA A 53 -1.05 -2.40 -5.59
C ALA A 53 -2.16 -3.42 -5.25
N ASN A 54 -3.33 -3.29 -5.89
CA ASN A 54 -4.43 -4.24 -5.74
C ASN A 54 -4.06 -5.64 -6.22
N ALA A 55 -3.36 -5.75 -7.35
CA ALA A 55 -2.96 -7.05 -7.91
C ALA A 55 -2.04 -7.87 -6.98
N ILE A 56 -1.25 -7.19 -6.14
CA ILE A 56 -0.39 -7.84 -5.14
C ILE A 56 -0.93 -7.74 -3.71
N GLY A 57 -2.10 -7.12 -3.50
CA GLY A 57 -2.79 -7.03 -2.20
C GLY A 57 -2.12 -6.12 -1.17
N VAL A 58 -1.60 -4.97 -1.61
CA VAL A 58 -0.96 -3.94 -0.74
C VAL A 58 -1.64 -2.58 -0.91
N ARG A 59 -1.33 -1.62 -0.04
CA ARG A 59 -1.79 -0.23 -0.21
C ARG A 59 -0.85 0.51 -1.15
N VAL A 60 -1.36 1.50 -1.88
CA VAL A 60 -0.52 2.37 -2.73
C VAL A 60 0.55 3.09 -1.90
N ALA A 61 0.24 3.45 -0.66
CA ALA A 61 1.20 4.06 0.27
C ALA A 61 2.46 3.19 0.47
N ASP A 62 2.29 1.86 0.50
CA ASP A 62 3.40 0.92 0.69
C ASP A 62 4.36 0.91 -0.53
N LEU A 63 3.89 1.33 -1.71
CA LEU A 63 4.71 1.45 -2.92
C LEU A 63 5.55 2.74 -2.93
N ILE A 64 5.13 3.78 -2.21
CA ILE A 64 5.79 5.10 -2.21
C ILE A 64 6.50 5.44 -0.89
N ALA A 65 6.41 4.56 0.11
CA ALA A 65 7.10 4.72 1.38
C ALA A 65 8.62 4.71 1.18
N ASP A 66 9.28 5.69 1.78
CA ASP A 66 10.74 5.72 1.91
C ASP A 66 11.12 4.99 3.20
N GLU A 67 12.25 4.27 3.24
CA GLU A 67 12.69 3.54 4.44
C GLU A 67 13.01 4.47 5.64
N VAL A 68 12.92 5.79 5.44
CA VAL A 68 12.95 6.80 6.50
C VAL A 68 11.61 6.83 7.25
N VAL A 69 11.27 5.72 7.91
CA VAL A 69 10.30 5.72 9.02
C VAL A 69 11.04 5.30 10.28
N SER A 70 11.77 6.25 10.85
CA SER A 70 12.29 6.17 12.20
C SER A 70 11.13 6.03 13.21
N ALA A 71 10.82 4.79 13.57
CA ALA A 71 10.62 4.29 14.93
C ALA A 71 9.58 4.91 15.90
N ASP A 72 8.54 5.64 15.48
CA ASP A 72 7.54 6.14 16.46
C ASP A 72 6.07 6.13 16.00
N GLU A 73 5.57 5.01 15.49
CA GLU A 73 4.11 4.82 15.29
C GLU A 73 3.63 3.49 15.90
N SER A 74 4.00 3.27 17.17
CA SER A 74 3.47 2.16 17.99
C SER A 74 2.18 2.52 18.75
N SER A 75 1.55 3.66 18.46
CA SER A 75 0.23 4.01 19.00
C SER A 75 -0.82 4.06 17.89
N PRO A 76 -1.80 3.14 17.87
CA PRO A 76 -3.04 3.37 17.13
C PRO A 76 -3.66 4.70 17.59
N PRO A 77 -4.41 5.42 16.72
CA PRO A 77 -5.20 6.54 17.21
C PRO A 77 -6.17 5.95 18.25
N GLU A 78 -6.10 6.42 19.49
CA GLU A 78 -7.19 6.24 20.45
C GLU A 78 -8.46 6.69 19.73
N VAL A 79 -9.26 5.70 19.31
CA VAL A 79 -10.66 5.91 18.98
C VAL A 79 -11.26 6.39 20.28
N ARG A 80 -11.31 7.72 20.45
CA ARG A 80 -12.09 8.35 21.51
C ARG A 80 -13.50 7.85 21.32
N GLU A 81 -13.88 6.91 22.17
CA GLU A 81 -15.24 6.43 22.30
C GLU A 81 -16.14 7.67 22.33
N ALA A 82 -17.03 7.75 21.35
CA ALA A 82 -18.18 8.62 21.45
C ALA A 82 -18.96 8.15 22.68
N SER A 83 -18.70 8.80 23.82
CA SER A 83 -19.48 8.69 25.04
C SER A 83 -20.92 9.07 24.69
N ALA A 84 -21.72 8.04 24.48
CA ALA A 84 -23.17 8.09 24.54
C ALA A 84 -23.60 7.42 25.85
N ALA A 85 -24.58 8.05 26.50
CA ALA A 85 -25.35 7.61 27.66
C ALA A 85 -24.73 7.82 29.06
N SER A 86 -25.11 8.92 29.72
CA SER A 86 -26.22 8.82 30.67
C SER A 86 -26.72 10.21 31.09
N SER A 87 -27.87 10.57 30.54
CA SER A 87 -28.80 11.55 31.11
C SER A 87 -29.26 11.07 32.49
N LYS A 88 -28.93 11.80 33.55
CA LYS A 88 -29.76 11.83 34.76
C LYS A 88 -30.65 13.06 34.71
N THR A 89 -31.91 12.82 34.35
CA THR A 89 -33.05 13.68 34.64
C THR A 89 -33.85 12.97 35.72
N GLU A 90 -34.53 13.73 36.58
CA GLU A 90 -35.41 13.31 37.69
C GLU A 90 -34.62 12.88 38.96
N GLU A 91 -34.90 13.34 40.18
CA GLU A 91 -36.13 13.91 40.77
C GLU A 91 -35.79 14.57 42.13
N SER A 92 -36.28 15.79 42.39
CA SER A 92 -36.61 16.35 43.72
C SER A 92 -37.40 17.64 43.55
#